data_AF-A0A956V2I0-F1
#
_entry.id   AF-A0A956V2I0-F1
#
_cell.length_a   1.000
_cell.length_b   1.000
_cell.length_c   1.000
_cell.angle_alpha   90.00
_cell.angle_beta   90.00
_cell.angle_gamma   90.00
#
_symmetry.space_group_name_H-M   'P 1'
#
loop_
_entity.id
_entity.type
_entity.pdbx_description
1 polymer ?
#
loop_
_entity_poly.entity_id
_entity_poly.type
_entity_poly.pdbx_seq_one_letter_code
_entity_poly.pdbx_strand_id
1 'polypeptide(L)'
;MSELVLPESSDIYKAFKGMVASRKIVLFAGLPGVGKSLYLQQLSLMAHRAGRPVHLLQWDVTRSAFETEAILKKYPEVDGVTHAAIRKAVGLWARSGIDIWFQAHKGSNDILIGEVPLLGNRLIELVQVFDDGIEPVLAGEETLFVLPVPSKRLRNMIENTREKTISSPSHERERADAPPNVLKMLWLDLAALAVNLGISQEAGSDYQPDVYARVYETLLKNRYSLTLPLDEAYKVSGSVYDLDVVRSELLASPVEVETIMQKVETEYSGEGLERAVSSWYRL
;
A
#
# COMPACT_ATOMS: atom_id res chain seq x y z
N MET A 1 -20.59 -13.28 -0.83
CA MET A 1 -19.25 -13.89 -1.00
C MET A 1 -18.63 -13.31 -2.25
N SER A 2 -17.41 -12.82 -2.12
CA SER A 2 -16.63 -12.26 -3.22
C SER A 2 -16.23 -13.34 -4.22
N GLU A 3 -16.33 -13.04 -5.51
CA GLU A 3 -16.02 -13.98 -6.59
C GLU A 3 -14.78 -13.55 -7.38
N LEU A 4 -14.15 -14.52 -8.07
CA LEU A 4 -13.11 -14.19 -9.03
C LEU A 4 -13.74 -13.54 -10.27
N VAL A 5 -13.31 -12.32 -10.57
CA VAL A 5 -13.79 -11.54 -11.72
C VAL A 5 -12.73 -11.42 -12.84
N LEU A 6 -11.47 -11.78 -12.54
CA LEU A 6 -10.39 -11.78 -13.52
C LEU A 6 -10.57 -12.96 -14.49
N PRO A 7 -10.67 -12.74 -15.81
CA PRO A 7 -10.75 -13.82 -16.79
C PRO A 7 -9.46 -14.65 -16.78
N GLU A 8 -9.58 -15.99 -16.83
CA GLU A 8 -8.40 -16.89 -16.82
C GLU A 8 -7.45 -16.67 -18.02
N SER A 9 -8.00 -16.17 -19.13
CA SER A 9 -7.24 -15.82 -20.32
C SER A 9 -6.45 -14.52 -20.19
N SER A 10 -6.80 -13.65 -19.22
CA SER A 10 -6.16 -12.34 -19.03
C SER A 10 -4.73 -12.49 -18.53
N ASP A 11 -3.87 -11.55 -18.92
CA ASP A 11 -2.47 -11.56 -18.48
C ASP A 11 -2.33 -11.25 -16.99
N ILE A 12 -3.26 -10.47 -16.43
CA ILE A 12 -3.34 -10.22 -14.99
C ILE A 12 -3.58 -11.53 -14.24
N TYR A 13 -4.54 -12.35 -14.68
CA TYR A 13 -4.81 -13.64 -14.05
C TYR A 13 -3.58 -14.56 -14.11
N LYS A 14 -2.91 -14.65 -15.26
CA LYS A 14 -1.69 -15.46 -15.40
C LYS A 14 -0.57 -14.96 -14.49
N ALA A 15 -0.38 -13.64 -14.41
CA ALA A 15 0.59 -13.03 -13.50
C ALA A 15 0.28 -13.37 -12.04
N PHE A 16 -0.99 -13.26 -11.62
CA PHE A 16 -1.41 -13.57 -10.25
C PHE A 16 -1.26 -15.05 -9.94
N LYS A 17 -1.57 -15.94 -10.89
CA LYS A 17 -1.32 -17.37 -10.75
C LYS A 17 0.17 -17.66 -10.52
N GLY A 18 1.05 -16.97 -11.24
CA GLY A 18 2.50 -17.04 -11.01
C GLY A 18 2.90 -16.56 -9.61
N MET A 19 2.38 -15.41 -9.18
CA MET A 19 2.64 -14.85 -7.84
C MET A 19 2.19 -15.79 -6.73
N VAL A 20 0.98 -16.35 -6.83
CA VAL A 20 0.44 -17.33 -5.88
C VAL A 20 1.29 -18.59 -5.83
N ALA A 21 1.90 -19.00 -6.94
CA ALA A 21 2.74 -20.19 -6.98
C ALA A 21 4.14 -19.97 -6.38
N SER A 22 4.70 -18.75 -6.47
CA SER A 22 6.14 -18.54 -6.24
C SER A 22 6.52 -17.51 -5.19
N ARG A 23 5.61 -16.65 -4.72
CA ARG A 23 5.96 -15.53 -3.82
C ARG A 23 5.46 -15.77 -2.40
N LYS A 24 6.27 -15.41 -1.40
CA LYS A 24 5.85 -15.43 0.01
C LYS A 24 5.14 -14.14 0.40
N ILE A 25 5.57 -13.02 -0.17
CA ILE A 25 5.07 -11.68 0.10
C ILE A 25 4.75 -10.98 -1.24
N VAL A 26 3.55 -10.41 -1.36
CA VAL A 26 3.13 -9.61 -2.52
C VAL A 26 2.58 -8.27 -2.05
N LEU A 27 3.21 -7.16 -2.43
CA LEU A 27 2.85 -5.82 -1.95
C LEU A 27 2.39 -4.93 -3.11
N PHE A 28 1.13 -4.51 -3.11
CA PHE A 28 0.58 -3.59 -4.10
C PHE A 28 0.94 -2.14 -3.76
N ALA A 29 1.89 -1.59 -4.52
CA ALA A 29 2.30 -0.20 -4.42
C ALA A 29 1.44 0.70 -5.30
N GLY A 30 1.08 1.89 -4.80
CA GLY A 30 0.39 2.87 -5.63
C GLY A 30 -0.52 3.84 -4.89
N LEU A 31 -0.94 4.88 -5.59
CA LEU A 31 -1.86 5.88 -5.07
C LEU A 31 -3.20 5.23 -4.65
N PRO A 32 -3.93 5.79 -3.67
CA PRO A 32 -5.35 5.51 -3.53
C PRO A 32 -6.08 5.75 -4.87
N GLY A 33 -7.11 4.95 -5.15
CA GLY A 33 -7.90 5.09 -6.38
C GLY A 33 -7.28 4.51 -7.67
N VAL A 34 -6.21 3.71 -7.59
CA VAL A 34 -5.65 2.98 -8.77
C VAL A 34 -6.16 1.53 -8.92
N GLY A 35 -7.14 1.12 -8.10
CA GLY A 35 -7.75 -0.22 -8.16
C GLY A 35 -7.07 -1.29 -7.31
N LYS A 36 -6.13 -0.92 -6.42
CA LYS A 36 -5.36 -1.88 -5.59
C LYS A 36 -6.26 -2.82 -4.77
N SER A 37 -7.33 -2.30 -4.15
CA SER A 37 -8.24 -3.10 -3.32
C SER A 37 -8.87 -4.27 -4.10
N LEU A 38 -9.27 -4.05 -5.36
CA LEU A 38 -9.79 -5.12 -6.22
C LEU A 38 -8.70 -6.19 -6.43
N TYR A 39 -7.51 -5.78 -6.83
CA TYR A 39 -6.42 -6.73 -7.13
C TYR A 39 -5.92 -7.48 -5.89
N LEU A 40 -5.89 -6.82 -4.73
CA LEU A 40 -5.63 -7.45 -3.44
C LEU A 40 -6.70 -8.52 -3.15
N GLN A 41 -7.98 -8.21 -3.30
CA GLN A 41 -9.07 -9.18 -3.13
C GLN A 41 -8.92 -10.36 -4.09
N GLN A 42 -8.70 -10.09 -5.38
CA GLN A 42 -8.59 -11.13 -6.41
C GLN A 42 -7.39 -12.05 -6.17
N LEU A 43 -6.22 -11.50 -5.80
CA LEU A 43 -5.05 -12.30 -5.43
C LEU A 43 -5.32 -13.13 -4.17
N SER A 44 -6.02 -12.56 -3.18
CA SER A 44 -6.38 -13.27 -1.94
C SER A 44 -7.31 -14.46 -2.20
N LEU A 45 -8.33 -14.28 -3.04
CA LEU A 45 -9.22 -15.35 -3.48
C LEU A 45 -8.46 -16.45 -4.25
N MET A 46 -7.53 -16.06 -5.14
CA MET A 46 -6.70 -17.02 -5.88
C MET A 46 -5.75 -17.79 -4.95
N ALA A 47 -5.11 -17.12 -3.99
CA ALA A 47 -4.25 -17.75 -2.99
C ALA A 47 -5.03 -18.73 -2.11
N HIS A 48 -6.21 -18.33 -1.62
CA HIS A 48 -7.09 -19.19 -0.84
C HIS A 48 -7.52 -20.44 -1.63
N ARG A 49 -7.91 -20.29 -2.91
CA ARG A 49 -8.23 -21.43 -3.79
C ARG A 49 -7.03 -22.35 -4.04
N ALA A 50 -5.81 -21.81 -4.00
CA ALA A 50 -4.58 -22.59 -4.06
C ALA A 50 -4.18 -23.22 -2.71
N GLY A 51 -5.02 -23.09 -1.67
CA GLY A 51 -4.78 -23.65 -0.34
C GLY A 51 -3.72 -22.90 0.47
N ARG A 52 -3.38 -21.66 0.08
CA ARG A 52 -2.46 -20.79 0.83
C ARG A 52 -3.25 -19.93 1.80
N PRO A 53 -3.06 -20.06 3.13
CA PRO A 53 -3.70 -19.14 4.06
C PRO A 53 -3.18 -17.71 3.85
N VAL A 54 -4.11 -16.75 3.83
CA VAL A 54 -3.83 -15.37 3.43
C VAL A 54 -3.72 -14.48 4.66
N HIS A 55 -2.62 -13.73 4.75
CA HIS A 55 -2.43 -12.66 5.72
C HIS A 55 -2.37 -11.32 5.00
N LEU A 56 -2.86 -10.26 5.64
CA LEU A 56 -2.88 -8.93 5.04
C LEU A 56 -2.00 -7.91 5.76
N LEU A 57 -1.42 -6.99 5.00
CA LEU A 57 -0.82 -5.76 5.49
C LEU A 57 -1.48 -4.56 4.80
N GLN A 58 -2.30 -3.80 5.49
CA GLN A 58 -2.98 -2.64 4.91
C GLN A 58 -2.66 -1.38 5.70
N TRP A 59 -2.32 -0.30 4.99
CA TRP A 59 -2.02 0.99 5.60
C TRP A 59 -3.08 1.43 6.61
N ASP A 60 -4.36 1.41 6.25
CA ASP A 60 -5.42 1.91 7.14
C ASP A 60 -5.59 1.05 8.39
N VAL A 61 -5.45 -0.28 8.25
CA VAL A 61 -5.53 -1.22 9.38
C VAL A 61 -4.35 -1.04 10.32
N THR A 62 -3.13 -1.02 9.76
CA THR A 62 -1.90 -0.89 10.55
C THR A 62 -1.78 0.47 11.22
N ARG A 63 -2.19 1.55 10.52
CA ARG A 63 -2.27 2.91 11.08
C ARG A 63 -3.22 2.98 12.27
N SER A 64 -4.37 2.30 12.22
CA SER A 64 -5.39 2.40 13.28
C SER A 64 -4.87 1.98 14.66
N ALA A 65 -3.90 1.07 14.74
CA ALA A 65 -3.25 0.70 16.01
C ALA A 65 -2.50 1.87 16.68
N PHE A 66 -2.05 2.85 15.90
CA PHE A 66 -1.33 4.03 16.37
C PHE A 66 -2.27 5.21 16.65
N GLU A 67 -3.55 5.14 16.27
CA GLU A 67 -4.54 6.21 16.43
C GLU A 67 -5.25 6.14 17.79
N THR A 68 -4.49 5.92 18.87
CA THR A 68 -5.02 5.93 20.24
C THR A 68 -5.30 7.37 20.71
N GLU A 69 -6.22 7.55 21.67
CA GLU A 69 -6.54 8.88 22.22
C GLU A 69 -5.30 9.64 22.70
N ALA A 70 -4.38 8.94 23.39
CA ALA A 70 -3.14 9.53 23.89
C ALA A 70 -2.20 9.97 22.76
N ILE A 71 -2.06 9.15 21.72
CA ILE A 71 -1.20 9.46 20.56
C ILE A 71 -1.82 10.59 19.74
N LEU A 72 -3.11 10.53 19.43
CA LEU A 72 -3.81 11.55 18.65
C LEU A 72 -3.83 12.92 19.36
N LYS A 73 -3.85 12.94 20.69
CA LYS A 73 -3.71 14.19 21.46
C LYS A 73 -2.35 14.85 21.26
N LYS A 74 -1.29 14.05 21.08
CA LYS A 74 0.09 14.54 20.88
C LYS A 74 0.41 14.79 19.41
N TYR A 75 -0.16 13.98 18.52
CA TYR A 75 0.09 13.93 17.09
C TYR A 75 -1.24 13.94 16.32
N PRO A 76 -1.99 15.06 16.38
CA PRO A 76 -3.32 15.13 15.78
C PRO A 76 -3.26 15.05 14.25
N GLU A 77 -4.33 14.52 13.66
CA GLU A 77 -4.59 14.68 12.24
C GLU A 77 -4.86 16.16 11.92
N VAL A 78 -4.30 16.64 10.80
CA VAL A 78 -4.54 18.00 10.30
C VAL A 78 -5.02 17.88 8.86
N ASP A 79 -6.17 18.48 8.55
CA ASP A 79 -6.78 18.49 7.21
C ASP A 79 -6.95 17.09 6.56
N GLY A 80 -7.24 16.06 7.36
CA GLY A 80 -7.38 14.69 6.85
C GLY A 80 -6.05 13.95 6.63
N VAL A 81 -4.93 14.55 7.07
CA VAL A 81 -3.58 14.00 6.87
C VAL A 81 -3.01 13.51 8.20
N THR A 82 -2.72 12.20 8.24
CA THR A 82 -2.06 11.55 9.38
C THR A 82 -0.72 12.22 9.70
N HIS A 83 -0.50 12.51 10.99
CA HIS A 83 0.71 13.18 11.47
C HIS A 83 2.01 12.47 11.05
N ALA A 84 3.07 13.24 10.78
CA ALA A 84 4.39 12.76 10.35
C ALA A 84 4.96 11.67 11.27
N ALA A 85 4.86 11.86 12.59
CA ALA A 85 5.30 10.89 13.60
C ALA A 85 4.62 9.53 13.45
N ILE A 86 3.29 9.52 13.27
CA ILE A 86 2.51 8.28 13.10
C ILE A 86 2.91 7.60 11.78
N ARG A 87 3.05 8.37 10.69
CA ARG A 87 3.49 7.81 9.40
C ARG A 87 4.84 7.12 9.49
N LYS A 88 5.80 7.77 10.12
CA LYS A 88 7.14 7.22 10.36
C LYS A 88 7.09 5.97 11.25
N ALA A 89 6.33 6.03 12.33
CA ALA A 89 6.16 4.92 13.27
C ALA A 89 5.57 3.68 12.60
N VAL A 90 4.45 3.85 11.87
CA VAL A 90 3.78 2.74 11.17
C VAL A 90 4.73 2.10 10.15
N GLY A 91 5.50 2.90 9.41
CA GLY A 91 6.48 2.38 8.45
C GLY A 91 7.62 1.59 9.10
N LEU A 92 8.21 2.12 10.18
CA LEU A 92 9.25 1.41 10.94
C LEU A 92 8.71 0.12 11.56
N TRP A 93 7.51 0.16 12.13
CA TRP A 93 6.87 -1.03 12.67
C TRP A 93 6.57 -2.06 11.58
N ALA A 94 6.07 -1.64 10.41
CA ALA A 94 5.70 -2.56 9.35
C ALA A 94 6.89 -3.42 8.87
N ARG A 95 8.12 -2.87 8.83
CA ARG A 95 9.33 -3.67 8.56
C ARG A 95 9.50 -4.80 9.56
N SER A 96 9.43 -4.50 10.86
CA SER A 96 9.53 -5.50 11.93
C SER A 96 8.36 -6.50 11.92
N GLY A 97 7.14 -6.02 11.65
CA GLY A 97 5.94 -6.86 11.58
C GLY A 97 6.02 -7.88 10.44
N ILE A 98 6.53 -7.48 9.28
CA ILE A 98 6.81 -8.38 8.15
C ILE A 98 7.87 -9.41 8.54
N ASP A 99 8.94 -9.00 9.24
CA ASP A 99 9.98 -9.94 9.70
C ASP A 99 9.43 -11.01 10.63
N ILE A 100 8.74 -10.59 11.69
CA ILE A 100 8.11 -11.50 12.65
C ILE A 100 7.17 -12.48 11.92
N TRP A 101 6.34 -11.96 11.02
CA TRP A 101 5.45 -12.79 10.21
C TRP A 101 6.24 -13.77 9.34
N PHE A 102 7.27 -13.30 8.63
CA PHE A 102 8.06 -14.10 7.71
C PHE A 102 8.78 -15.23 8.44
N GLN A 103 9.42 -14.95 9.59
CA GLN A 103 10.08 -15.99 10.39
C GLN A 103 9.09 -17.03 10.90
N ALA A 104 7.92 -16.59 11.38
CA ALA A 104 6.87 -17.50 11.87
C ALA A 104 6.30 -18.41 10.77
N HIS A 105 6.34 -17.97 9.50
CA HIS A 105 5.74 -18.67 8.37
C HIS A 105 6.77 -19.17 7.35
N LYS A 106 8.07 -19.13 7.64
CA LYS A 106 9.14 -19.43 6.67
C LYS A 106 9.01 -20.80 6.02
N GLY A 107 8.57 -21.80 6.78
CA GLY A 107 8.36 -23.18 6.30
C GLY A 107 6.93 -23.51 5.88
N SER A 108 5.99 -22.55 5.97
CA SER A 108 4.59 -22.78 5.65
C SER A 108 4.24 -22.32 4.23
N ASN A 109 3.05 -22.69 3.75
CA ASN A 109 2.54 -22.21 2.47
C ASN A 109 1.74 -20.90 2.57
N ASP A 110 1.67 -20.26 3.75
CA ASP A 110 0.98 -18.98 3.94
C ASP A 110 1.55 -17.88 3.02
N ILE A 111 0.74 -16.88 2.71
CA ILE A 111 1.11 -15.72 1.89
C ILE A 111 0.76 -14.42 2.62
N LEU A 112 1.63 -13.43 2.53
CA LEU A 112 1.34 -12.06 2.95
C LEU A 112 1.03 -11.21 1.73
N ILE A 113 -0.14 -10.59 1.70
CA ILE A 113 -0.57 -9.67 0.64
C ILE A 113 -0.78 -8.29 1.24
N GLY A 114 -0.16 -7.26 0.68
CA GLY A 114 -0.22 -5.92 1.25
C GLY A 114 -0.67 -4.83 0.29
N GLU A 115 -1.23 -3.75 0.85
CA GLU A 115 -1.42 -2.46 0.18
C GLU A 115 -0.46 -1.44 0.79
N VAL A 116 0.45 -0.92 -0.04
CA VAL A 116 1.54 -0.01 0.38
C VAL A 116 1.50 1.31 -0.41
N PRO A 117 0.90 2.39 0.13
CA PRO A 117 0.75 3.63 -0.64
C PRO A 117 2.06 4.29 -1.07
N LEU A 118 3.11 4.19 -0.23
CA LEU A 118 4.46 4.79 -0.35
C LEU A 118 4.48 6.33 -0.35
N LEU A 119 3.63 6.97 -1.16
CA LEU A 119 3.57 8.41 -1.31
C LEU A 119 3.24 9.11 0.01
N GLY A 120 4.04 10.12 0.34
CA GLY A 120 3.89 10.93 1.54
C GLY A 120 4.36 10.18 2.79
N ASN A 121 5.47 9.44 2.71
CA ASN A 121 6.06 8.68 3.81
C ASN A 121 5.14 7.60 4.43
N ARG A 122 4.21 7.05 3.64
CA ARG A 122 3.31 5.97 4.10
C ARG A 122 3.91 4.61 3.76
N LEU A 123 4.46 3.91 4.75
CA LEU A 123 5.15 2.61 4.58
C LEU A 123 6.38 2.68 3.65
N ILE A 124 6.99 3.86 3.48
CA ILE A 124 8.16 4.01 2.59
C ILE A 124 9.36 3.21 3.10
N GLU A 125 9.41 2.96 4.41
CA GLU A 125 10.43 2.18 5.07
C GLU A 125 10.55 0.79 4.43
N LEU A 126 9.48 0.23 3.85
CA LEU A 126 9.53 -1.05 3.14
C LEU A 126 10.38 -1.04 1.86
N VAL A 127 10.59 0.13 1.25
CA VAL A 127 11.35 0.29 -0.01
C VAL A 127 12.70 0.98 0.17
N GLN A 128 12.91 1.60 1.33
CA GLN A 128 14.20 2.07 1.79
C GLN A 128 15.11 0.91 2.18
N VAL A 129 16.41 1.04 1.89
CA VAL A 129 17.41 0.03 2.25
C VAL A 129 17.84 0.27 3.69
N PHE A 130 17.71 -0.76 4.52
CA PHE A 130 18.21 -0.78 5.89
C PHE A 130 19.15 -1.97 6.08
N ASP A 131 20.12 -1.81 6.97
CA ASP A 131 20.95 -2.92 7.46
C ASP A 131 20.20 -3.63 8.60
N ASP A 132 19.19 -4.43 8.23
CA ASP A 132 18.36 -5.20 9.16
C ASP A 132 18.08 -6.63 8.65
N GLY A 133 17.54 -7.48 9.52
CA GLY A 133 17.32 -8.90 9.21
C GLY A 133 16.30 -9.17 8.11
N ILE A 134 15.42 -8.20 7.82
CA ILE A 134 14.34 -8.35 6.83
C ILE A 134 14.73 -7.85 5.44
N GLU A 135 15.74 -7.00 5.33
CA GLU A 135 16.20 -6.45 4.05
C GLU A 135 16.49 -7.52 2.99
N PRO A 136 17.18 -8.65 3.28
CA PRO A 136 17.42 -9.70 2.28
C PRO A 136 16.12 -10.33 1.73
N VAL A 137 15.04 -10.33 2.52
CA VAL A 137 13.73 -10.85 2.10
C VAL A 137 12.97 -9.81 1.29
N LEU A 138 12.99 -8.53 1.70
CA LEU A 138 12.33 -7.43 0.97
C LEU A 138 13.00 -7.16 -0.38
N ALA A 139 14.33 -7.26 -0.44
CA ALA A 139 15.12 -7.12 -1.65
C ALA A 139 15.25 -8.43 -2.45
N GLY A 140 14.80 -9.56 -1.90
CA GLY A 140 14.93 -10.89 -2.50
C GLY A 140 13.69 -11.35 -3.28
N GLU A 141 13.79 -12.54 -3.88
CA GLU A 141 12.72 -13.10 -4.72
C GLU A 141 11.47 -13.53 -3.93
N GLU A 142 11.56 -13.62 -2.60
CA GLU A 142 10.42 -13.94 -1.73
C GLU A 142 9.35 -12.84 -1.75
N THR A 143 9.77 -11.60 -2.00
CA THR A 143 8.92 -10.41 -2.00
C THR A 143 8.78 -9.86 -3.41
N LEU A 144 7.54 -9.62 -3.84
CA LEU A 144 7.26 -8.90 -5.09
C LEU A 144 6.42 -7.66 -4.81
N PHE A 145 6.92 -6.50 -5.23
CA PHE A 145 6.13 -5.28 -5.30
C PHE A 145 5.38 -5.23 -6.63
N VAL A 146 4.08 -5.08 -6.58
CA VAL A 146 3.23 -4.97 -7.78
C VAL A 146 2.78 -3.52 -7.89
N LEU A 147 3.01 -2.90 -9.03
CA LEU A 147 2.62 -1.53 -9.33
C LEU A 147 1.50 -1.53 -10.37
N PRO A 148 0.22 -1.42 -9.98
CA PRO A 148 -0.87 -1.29 -10.92
C PRO A 148 -0.90 0.13 -11.50
N VAL A 149 -0.89 0.21 -12.84
CA VAL A 149 -0.88 1.47 -13.60
C VAL A 149 -2.14 1.53 -14.47
N PRO A 150 -3.23 2.14 -14.00
CA PRO A 150 -4.43 2.29 -14.81
C PRO A 150 -4.20 3.22 -16.00
N SER A 151 -4.89 2.96 -17.10
CA SER A 151 -5.05 3.94 -18.17
C SER A 151 -5.81 5.16 -17.65
N LYS A 152 -5.69 6.31 -18.33
CA LYS A 152 -6.46 7.52 -17.95
C LYS A 152 -7.96 7.24 -17.91
N ARG A 153 -8.47 6.47 -18.88
CA ARG A 153 -9.88 6.07 -18.94
C ARG A 153 -10.28 5.25 -17.72
N LEU A 154 -9.51 4.21 -17.41
CA LEU A 154 -9.80 3.35 -16.26
C LEU A 154 -9.70 4.12 -14.94
N ARG A 155 -8.69 4.98 -14.79
CA ARG A 155 -8.54 5.85 -13.61
C ARG A 155 -9.78 6.70 -13.37
N ASN A 156 -10.28 7.37 -14.41
CA ASN A 156 -11.51 8.17 -14.32
C ASN A 156 -12.73 7.32 -13.93
N MET A 157 -12.84 6.09 -14.46
CA MET A 157 -13.92 5.18 -14.08
C MET A 157 -13.84 4.77 -12.61
N ILE A 158 -12.64 4.52 -12.08
CA ILE A 158 -12.43 4.17 -10.67
C ILE A 158 -12.81 5.35 -9.78
N GLU A 159 -12.37 6.57 -10.11
CA GLU A 159 -12.69 7.78 -9.32
C GLU A 159 -14.20 8.06 -9.30
N ASN A 160 -14.88 7.98 -10.44
CA ASN A 160 -16.33 8.15 -10.52
C ASN A 160 -17.11 7.06 -9.76
N THR A 161 -16.58 5.84 -9.71
CA THR A 161 -17.20 4.75 -8.94
C THR A 161 -17.03 4.99 -7.46
N ARG A 162 -15.83 5.42 -7.04
CA ARG A 162 -15.51 5.72 -5.64
C ARG A 162 -16.35 6.86 -5.08
N GLU A 163 -16.58 7.93 -5.85
CA GLU A 163 -17.46 9.01 -5.44
C GLU A 163 -18.88 8.51 -5.12
N LYS A 164 -19.40 7.59 -5.94
CA LYS A 164 -20.71 6.95 -5.71
C LYS A 164 -20.70 6.07 -4.46
N THR A 165 -19.69 5.21 -4.29
CA THR A 165 -19.64 4.28 -3.14
C THR A 165 -19.40 4.99 -1.82
N ILE A 166 -18.66 6.10 -1.79
CA ILE A 166 -18.55 6.95 -0.57
C ILE A 166 -19.92 7.48 -0.17
N SER A 167 -20.73 7.93 -1.14
CA SER A 167 -22.08 8.48 -0.89
C SER A 167 -23.13 7.43 -0.57
N SER A 168 -22.94 6.17 -1.02
CA SER A 168 -23.88 5.05 -0.83
C SER A 168 -23.10 3.74 -0.65
N PRO A 169 -22.47 3.56 0.52
CA PRO A 169 -21.51 2.49 0.78
C PRO A 169 -22.21 1.18 1.06
N SER A 170 -21.68 0.12 0.45
CA SER A 170 -22.04 -1.27 0.73
C SER A 170 -21.17 -1.89 1.84
N HIS A 171 -20.05 -1.24 2.20
CA HIS A 171 -19.15 -1.66 3.27
C HIS A 171 -18.59 -0.45 4.05
N GLU A 172 -18.27 -0.60 5.34
CA GLU A 172 -17.80 0.51 6.18
C GLU A 172 -16.51 1.17 5.66
N ARG A 173 -15.57 0.36 5.16
CA ARG A 173 -14.30 0.83 4.57
C ARG A 173 -14.50 1.69 3.32
N GLU A 174 -15.64 1.60 2.63
CA GLU A 174 -15.94 2.49 1.48
C GLU A 174 -16.25 3.92 1.92
N ARG A 175 -16.73 4.14 3.16
CA ARG A 175 -16.90 5.50 3.72
C ARG A 175 -15.56 6.14 4.05
N ALA A 176 -14.59 5.32 4.41
CA ALA A 176 -13.24 5.76 4.77
C ALA A 176 -12.33 5.94 3.54
N ASP A 177 -12.82 5.63 2.33
CA ASP A 177 -12.05 5.83 1.12
C ASP A 177 -11.69 7.31 0.92
N ALA A 178 -10.46 7.56 0.46
CA ALA A 178 -9.99 8.91 0.15
C ALA A 178 -10.94 9.60 -0.86
N PRO A 179 -11.53 10.76 -0.52
CA PRO A 179 -12.45 11.48 -1.39
C PRO A 179 -11.74 12.13 -2.59
N PRO A 180 -12.47 12.56 -3.64
CA PRO A 180 -11.88 13.06 -4.89
C PRO A 180 -10.87 14.20 -4.72
N ASN A 181 -11.12 15.13 -3.79
CA ASN A 181 -10.18 16.22 -3.48
C ASN A 181 -8.84 15.70 -2.93
N VAL A 182 -8.86 14.64 -2.11
CA VAL A 182 -7.64 14.00 -1.59
C VAL A 182 -6.92 13.26 -2.71
N LEU A 183 -7.63 12.57 -3.60
CA LEU A 183 -7.01 11.91 -4.77
C LEU A 183 -6.30 12.91 -5.68
N LYS A 184 -6.92 14.07 -5.91
CA LYS A 184 -6.31 15.17 -6.68
C LYS A 184 -5.07 15.73 -5.97
N MET A 185 -5.14 15.98 -4.66
CA MET A 185 -3.99 16.42 -3.87
C MET A 185 -2.82 15.44 -3.97
N LEU A 186 -3.09 14.14 -3.77
CA LEU A 186 -2.07 13.09 -3.88
C LEU A 186 -1.47 12.98 -5.29
N TRP A 187 -2.27 13.23 -6.34
CA TRP A 187 -1.73 13.33 -7.69
C TRP A 187 -0.80 14.54 -7.84
N LEU A 188 -1.19 15.71 -7.35
CA LEU A 188 -0.36 16.92 -7.42
C LEU A 188 0.95 16.74 -6.65
N ASP A 189 0.91 16.09 -5.48
CA ASP A 189 2.11 15.74 -4.73
C ASP A 189 3.03 14.81 -5.53
N LEU A 190 2.47 13.80 -6.20
CA LEU A 190 3.23 12.91 -7.07
C LEU A 190 3.81 13.66 -8.28
N ALA A 191 3.05 14.54 -8.91
CA ALA A 191 3.50 15.34 -10.05
C ALA A 191 4.63 16.30 -9.65
N ALA A 192 4.53 16.93 -8.48
CA ALA A 192 5.62 17.75 -7.91
C ALA A 192 6.86 16.89 -7.61
N LEU A 193 6.67 15.70 -7.05
CA LEU A 193 7.76 14.76 -6.84
C LEU A 193 8.42 14.34 -8.17
N ALA A 194 7.65 14.12 -9.23
CA ALA A 194 8.18 13.78 -10.55
C ALA A 194 9.13 14.88 -11.08
N VAL A 195 8.81 16.15 -10.84
CA VAL A 195 9.71 17.27 -11.17
C VAL A 195 10.99 17.22 -10.34
N ASN A 196 10.87 17.02 -9.03
CA ASN A 196 12.02 16.93 -8.12
C ASN A 196 12.96 15.76 -8.46
N LEU A 197 12.41 14.67 -9.00
CA LEU A 197 13.17 13.50 -9.46
C LEU A 197 13.70 13.64 -10.90
N GLY A 198 13.41 14.74 -11.60
CA GLY A 198 13.80 14.95 -12.99
C GLY A 198 13.05 14.07 -14.00
N ILE A 199 11.90 13.50 -13.62
CA ILE A 199 11.06 12.65 -14.47
C ILE A 199 10.18 13.50 -15.39
N SER A 200 9.75 14.67 -14.92
CA SER A 200 8.96 15.66 -15.70
C SER A 200 9.60 17.04 -15.60
N GLN A 201 9.39 17.89 -16.60
CA GLN A 201 9.80 19.30 -16.56
C GLN A 201 8.86 20.14 -15.70
N GLU A 202 7.57 19.80 -15.68
CA GLU A 202 6.53 20.52 -14.94
C GLU A 202 5.53 19.56 -14.27
N ALA A 203 4.91 20.04 -13.20
CA ALA A 203 3.88 19.30 -12.48
C ALA A 203 2.53 19.47 -13.20
N GLY A 204 2.09 18.44 -13.91
CA GLY A 204 0.79 18.43 -14.58
C GLY A 204 -0.38 18.18 -13.62
N SER A 205 -1.52 18.82 -13.86
CA SER A 205 -2.74 18.65 -13.05
C SER A 205 -3.48 17.33 -13.30
N ASP A 206 -3.27 16.74 -14.47
CA ASP A 206 -4.01 15.58 -14.94
C ASP A 206 -3.17 14.32 -14.79
N TYR A 207 -3.83 13.21 -14.45
CA TYR A 207 -3.18 11.91 -14.33
C TYR A 207 -2.45 11.51 -15.61
N GLN A 208 -1.16 11.20 -15.48
CA GLN A 208 -0.29 10.70 -16.56
C GLN A 208 0.27 9.32 -16.17
N PRO A 209 -0.20 8.22 -16.82
CA PRO A 209 0.22 6.87 -16.48
C PRO A 209 1.74 6.66 -16.49
N ASP A 210 2.45 7.24 -17.47
CA ASP A 210 3.90 7.07 -17.61
C ASP A 210 4.68 7.80 -16.51
N VAL A 211 4.24 9.00 -16.12
CA VAL A 211 4.84 9.76 -15.01
C VAL A 211 4.59 9.03 -13.69
N TYR A 212 3.36 8.56 -13.49
CA TYR A 212 2.98 7.75 -12.34
C TYR A 212 3.86 6.49 -12.21
N ALA A 213 4.01 5.73 -13.30
CA ALA A 213 4.80 4.51 -13.32
C ALA A 213 6.26 4.81 -12.97
N ARG A 214 6.89 5.78 -13.64
CA ARG A 214 8.30 6.13 -13.44
C ARG A 214 8.61 6.61 -12.03
N VAL A 215 7.71 7.37 -11.40
CA VAL A 215 7.90 7.79 -9.99
C VAL A 215 7.94 6.57 -9.08
N TYR A 216 6.96 5.67 -9.19
CA TYR A 216 6.93 4.47 -8.35
C TYR A 216 8.06 3.48 -8.67
N GLU A 217 8.45 3.32 -9.92
CA GLU A 217 9.62 2.52 -10.32
C GLU A 217 10.90 3.09 -9.71
N THR A 218 11.04 4.42 -9.64
CA THR A 218 12.15 5.07 -8.93
C THR A 218 12.12 4.75 -7.44
N LEU A 219 10.93 4.74 -6.83
CA LEU A 219 10.76 4.36 -5.43
C LEU A 219 11.02 2.87 -5.17
N LEU A 220 10.83 2.03 -6.18
CA LEU A 220 10.99 0.58 -6.09
C LEU A 220 12.34 0.09 -6.62
N LYS A 221 13.28 0.98 -6.93
CA LYS A 221 14.58 0.65 -7.56
C LYS A 221 15.40 -0.42 -6.83
N ASN A 222 15.20 -0.57 -5.52
CA ASN A 222 15.91 -1.51 -4.66
C ASN A 222 15.08 -2.79 -4.37
N ARG A 223 13.99 -3.03 -5.11
CA ARG A 223 13.02 -4.10 -4.86
C ARG A 223 12.70 -4.85 -6.15
N TYR A 224 12.41 -6.15 -6.03
CA TYR A 224 11.76 -6.89 -7.11
C TYR A 224 10.37 -6.29 -7.34
N SER A 225 10.15 -5.74 -8.52
CA SER A 225 8.90 -5.08 -8.86
C SER A 225 8.34 -5.51 -10.21
N LEU A 226 7.02 -5.48 -10.32
CA LEU A 226 6.27 -5.73 -11.55
C LEU A 226 5.28 -4.59 -11.79
N THR A 227 5.49 -3.84 -12.87
CA THR A 227 4.53 -2.87 -13.36
C THR A 227 3.41 -3.58 -14.14
N LEU A 228 2.17 -3.43 -13.69
CA LEU A 228 0.99 -4.02 -14.31
C LEU A 228 0.14 -2.92 -14.96
N PRO A 229 0.19 -2.76 -16.30
CA PRO A 229 -0.72 -1.85 -16.99
C PRO A 229 -2.15 -2.38 -16.91
N LEU A 230 -3.09 -1.51 -16.57
CA LEU A 230 -4.50 -1.85 -16.42
C LEU A 230 -5.34 -0.99 -17.35
N ASP A 231 -6.15 -1.59 -18.22
CA ASP A 231 -7.09 -0.85 -19.06
C ASP A 231 -8.52 -1.40 -18.97
N GLU A 232 -8.73 -2.48 -18.23
CA GLU A 232 -10.03 -3.13 -18.11
C GLU A 232 -10.71 -2.80 -16.79
N ALA A 233 -12.01 -2.52 -16.87
CA ALA A 233 -12.87 -2.42 -15.70
C ALA A 233 -13.63 -3.74 -15.54
N TYR A 234 -13.53 -4.33 -14.35
CA TYR A 234 -14.24 -5.56 -14.02
C TYR A 234 -15.51 -5.24 -13.24
N LYS A 235 -16.59 -5.97 -13.54
CA LYS A 235 -17.84 -5.86 -12.79
C LYS A 235 -17.69 -6.66 -11.50
N VAL A 236 -17.66 -5.96 -10.37
CA VAL A 236 -17.57 -6.58 -9.04
C VAL A 236 -18.98 -6.75 -8.47
N SER A 237 -19.25 -7.90 -7.86
CA SER A 237 -20.44 -8.13 -7.04
C SER A 237 -20.07 -7.95 -5.56
N GLY A 238 -20.76 -7.06 -4.85
CA GLY A 238 -20.45 -6.75 -3.45
C GLY A 238 -19.27 -5.80 -3.30
N SER A 239 -18.71 -5.71 -2.09
CA SER A 239 -17.59 -4.82 -1.81
C SER A 239 -16.26 -5.49 -2.12
N VAL A 240 -15.30 -4.69 -2.61
CA VAL A 240 -13.89 -5.13 -2.72
C VAL A 240 -13.23 -5.36 -1.36
N TYR A 241 -13.87 -4.92 -0.28
CA TYR A 241 -13.42 -5.11 1.09
C TYR A 241 -14.00 -6.36 1.76
N ASP A 242 -14.93 -7.06 1.09
CA ASP A 242 -15.42 -8.35 1.55
C ASP A 242 -14.31 -9.40 1.34
N LEU A 243 -13.60 -9.71 2.41
CA LEU A 243 -12.34 -10.48 2.43
C LEU A 243 -12.43 -11.72 3.34
N ASP A 244 -13.54 -12.47 3.25
CA ASP A 244 -13.85 -13.65 4.07
C ASP A 244 -12.75 -14.75 4.07
N VAL A 245 -11.85 -14.71 3.09
CA VAL A 245 -10.74 -15.67 2.93
C VAL A 245 -9.47 -15.32 3.72
N VAL A 246 -9.44 -14.16 4.36
CA VAL A 246 -8.27 -13.66 5.11
C VAL A 246 -8.20 -14.34 6.46
N ARG A 247 -7.02 -14.91 6.77
CA ARG A 247 -6.72 -15.57 8.03
C ARG A 247 -6.41 -14.59 9.15
N SER A 248 -5.60 -13.57 8.85
CA SER A 248 -5.31 -12.48 9.79
C SER A 248 -4.82 -11.23 9.08
N GLU A 249 -4.90 -10.10 9.77
CA GLU A 249 -4.24 -8.85 9.37
C GLU A 249 -3.03 -8.62 10.30
N LEU A 250 -1.93 -8.10 9.76
CA LEU A 250 -0.80 -7.65 10.57
C LEU A 250 -1.23 -6.38 11.30
N LEU A 251 -1.14 -6.40 12.63
CA LEU A 251 -1.51 -5.28 13.50
C LEU A 251 -0.52 -5.17 14.65
N ALA A 252 -0.11 -3.95 14.99
CA ALA A 252 0.77 -3.70 16.12
C ALA A 252 0.01 -3.95 17.43
N SER A 253 0.64 -4.66 18.35
CA SER A 253 0.18 -4.70 19.74
C SER A 253 0.42 -3.36 20.44
N PRO A 254 -0.30 -3.05 21.54
CA PRO A 254 -0.08 -1.81 22.29
C PRO A 254 1.37 -1.61 22.74
N VAL A 255 2.07 -2.69 23.10
CA VAL A 255 3.48 -2.65 23.52
C VAL A 255 4.40 -2.30 22.35
N GLU A 256 4.15 -2.85 21.17
CA GLU A 256 4.92 -2.51 19.96
C GLU A 256 4.68 -1.06 19.53
N VAL A 257 3.43 -0.58 19.63
CA VAL A 257 3.08 0.83 19.37
C VAL A 257 3.86 1.75 20.30
N GLU A 258 3.83 1.49 21.62
CA GLU A 258 4.57 2.29 22.59
C GLU A 258 6.09 2.28 22.30
N THR A 259 6.65 1.09 22.06
CA THR A 259 8.09 0.93 21.78
C THR A 259 8.52 1.71 20.53
N ILE A 260 7.76 1.61 19.44
CA ILE A 260 8.09 2.28 18.19
C ILE A 260 7.86 3.79 18.28
N MET A 261 6.82 4.25 18.98
CA MET A 261 6.61 5.68 19.21
C MET A 261 7.74 6.28 20.04
N GLN A 262 8.17 5.61 21.11
CA GLN A 262 9.34 6.03 21.91
C GLN A 262 10.61 6.08 21.05
N LYS A 263 10.82 5.09 20.17
CA LYS A 263 11.94 5.09 19.22
C LYS A 263 11.89 6.31 18.30
N VAL A 264 10.75 6.61 17.69
CA VAL A 264 10.57 7.78 16.82
C VAL A 264 10.87 9.07 17.58
N GLU A 265 10.39 9.21 18.81
CA GLU A 265 10.62 10.38 19.65
C GLU A 265 12.07 10.56 20.09
N THR A 266 12.80 9.44 20.25
CA THR A 266 14.20 9.46 20.67
C THR A 266 15.14 9.74 19.50
N GLU A 267 14.87 9.12 18.33
CA GLU A 267 15.73 9.20 17.15
C GLU A 267 15.49 10.45 16.31
N TYR A 268 14.27 11.01 16.35
CA TYR A 268 13.90 12.17 15.55
C TYR A 268 13.46 13.33 16.44
N SER A 269 14.25 14.41 16.46
CA SER A 269 13.79 15.70 16.98
C SER A 269 12.66 16.25 16.12
N GLY A 270 11.83 17.18 16.62
CA GLY A 270 10.70 17.74 15.87
C GLY A 270 11.06 18.19 14.43
N GLU A 271 12.10 19.00 14.27
CA GLU A 271 12.60 19.39 12.93
C GLU A 271 13.29 18.25 12.17
N GLY A 272 13.92 17.31 12.88
CA GLY A 272 14.56 16.14 12.28
C GLY A 272 13.54 15.17 11.68
N LEU A 273 12.40 15.00 12.35
CA LEU A 273 11.26 14.22 11.88
C LEU A 273 10.64 14.85 10.65
N GLU A 274 10.34 16.15 10.67
CA GLU A 274 9.79 16.85 9.50
C GLU A 274 10.74 16.77 8.30
N ARG A 275 12.06 16.87 8.52
CA ARG A 275 13.05 16.66 7.46
C ARG A 275 13.07 15.23 6.93
N ALA A 276 13.05 14.23 7.81
CA ALA A 276 13.00 12.82 7.43
C ALA A 276 11.73 12.49 6.63
N VAL A 277 10.59 13.06 7.03
CA VAL A 277 9.29 12.85 6.39
C VAL A 277 9.13 13.67 5.12
N SER A 278 9.75 14.84 4.98
CA SER A 278 9.69 15.66 3.74
C SER A 278 10.67 15.20 2.66
N SER A 279 11.78 14.56 3.05
CA SER A 279 12.78 14.00 2.13
C SER A 279 12.64 12.48 1.92
N TRP A 280 11.48 11.92 2.25
CA TRP A 280 11.17 10.50 2.29
C TRP A 280 11.49 9.72 0.99
N TYR A 281 11.45 10.41 -0.15
CA TYR A 281 11.70 9.85 -1.48
C TYR A 281 13.19 9.69 -1.83
N ARG A 282 14.10 10.18 -0.98
CA ARG A 282 15.54 9.98 -1.13
C ARG A 282 15.89 8.59 -0.59
N LEU A 283 15.89 7.61 -1.50
CA LEU A 283 16.18 6.20 -1.24
C LEU A 283 17.63 5.82 -1.48
#